data_AF-A0A9C9S828-F1
#
_entry.id   AF-A0A9C9S828-F1
#
_cell.length_a   1.000
_cell.length_b   1.000
_cell.length_c   1.000
_cell.angle_alpha   90.00
_cell.angle_beta   90.00
_cell.angle_gamma   90.00
#
_symmetry.space_group_name_H-M   'P 1'
#
loop_
_entity.id
_entity.type
_entity.pdbx_description
1 polymer ?
#
loop_
_entity_poly.entity_id
_entity_poly.type
_entity_poly.pdbx_seq_one_letter_code
_entity_poly.pdbx_strand_id
1 'polypeptide(L)'
;MRRASWLALLAVAACGAFAVALNSGTVRVGWSELGRILLGEGADLPRQLVLELRLPRALGAFAVGGLLALAGALLQVLLRNPLADPYILGVSGGAAVAALLAMLAGLGGWWFSASAFTGALITILLVFWLARGRGSWSDTRLLLTGVIVASGWGALISFLLAVAPGRELRGMLFWLMGDLGQVREPLMALLVLGAGLLFVLPRARVLNVLARGDLQAAALGVEVSRARLAIYLGASL
;
A
#
# COMPACT_ATOMS: atom_id res chain seq x y z
N MET A 1 -0.88 -22.77 20.11
CA MET A 1 0.23 -23.48 19.44
C MET A 1 0.24 -23.24 17.92
N ARG A 2 -0.82 -23.55 17.15
CA ARG A 2 -0.83 -23.39 15.67
C ARG A 2 -0.62 -21.94 15.15
N ARG A 3 -1.11 -20.91 15.84
CA ARG A 3 -0.92 -19.50 15.40
C ARG A 3 0.52 -19.03 15.59
N ALA A 4 1.14 -19.37 16.72
CA ALA A 4 2.52 -19.01 17.02
C ALA A 4 3.49 -19.65 16.02
N SER A 5 3.24 -20.91 15.62
CA SER A 5 4.06 -21.58 14.60
C SER A 5 3.94 -20.92 13.23
N TRP A 6 2.75 -20.47 12.81
CA TRP A 6 2.59 -19.73 11.56
C TRP A 6 3.30 -18.37 11.59
N LEU A 7 3.19 -17.64 12.69
CA LEU A 7 3.88 -16.36 12.85
C LEU A 7 5.41 -16.54 12.84
N ALA A 8 5.92 -17.57 13.51
CA ALA A 8 7.34 -17.91 13.48
C ALA A 8 7.80 -18.26 12.05
N LEU A 9 7.02 -19.08 11.32
CA LEU A 9 7.32 -19.42 9.93
C LEU A 9 7.36 -18.18 9.03
N LEU A 10 6.39 -17.27 9.16
CA LEU A 10 6.35 -16.02 8.39
C LEU A 10 7.51 -15.09 8.74
N ALA A 11 7.89 -15.02 10.01
CA ALA A 11 9.06 -14.24 10.45
C ALA A 11 10.36 -14.80 9.84
N VAL A 12 10.53 -16.13 9.87
CA VAL A 12 11.69 -16.80 9.23
C VAL A 12 11.69 -16.56 7.71
N ALA A 13 10.53 -16.68 7.06
CA ALA A 13 10.40 -16.40 5.63
C ALA A 13 10.73 -14.94 5.28
N ALA A 14 10.30 -13.98 6.11
CA ALA A 14 10.63 -12.57 5.94
C ALA A 14 12.14 -12.34 6.09
N CYS A 15 12.78 -12.88 7.13
CA CYS A 15 14.24 -12.81 7.31
C CYS A 15 14.99 -13.43 6.12
N GLY A 16 14.53 -14.59 5.62
CA GLY A 16 15.07 -15.22 4.42
C GLY A 16 14.92 -14.34 3.17
N ALA A 17 13.77 -13.72 2.98
CA ALA A 17 13.52 -12.79 1.88
C ALA A 17 14.45 -11.56 1.94
N PHE A 18 14.68 -11.00 3.13
CA PHE A 18 15.68 -9.94 3.32
C PHE A 18 17.08 -10.39 2.95
N ALA A 19 17.52 -11.56 3.43
CA ALA A 19 18.85 -12.10 3.11
C ALA A 19 19.04 -12.28 1.59
N VAL A 20 18.02 -12.81 0.90
CA VAL A 20 18.01 -12.94 -0.56
C VAL A 20 18.01 -11.57 -1.25
N ALA A 21 17.19 -10.62 -0.80
CA ALA A 21 17.13 -9.28 -1.36
C ALA A 21 18.46 -8.52 -1.25
N LEU A 22 19.16 -8.65 -0.11
CA LEU A 22 20.45 -8.01 0.11
C LEU A 22 21.59 -8.66 -0.71
N ASN A 23 21.51 -9.97 -0.95
CA ASN A 23 22.51 -10.68 -1.75
C ASN A 23 22.28 -10.54 -3.27
N SER A 24 21.01 -10.45 -3.70
CA SER A 24 20.66 -10.31 -5.11
C SER A 24 21.03 -8.94 -5.69
N GLY A 25 21.65 -8.94 -6.87
CA GLY A 25 22.02 -7.72 -7.58
C GLY A 25 23.07 -7.95 -8.67
N THR A 26 23.45 -6.87 -9.35
CA THR A 26 24.44 -6.89 -10.45
C THR A 26 25.84 -7.28 -9.96
N VAL A 27 26.22 -6.79 -8.78
CA VAL A 27 27.46 -7.18 -8.10
C VAL A 27 27.15 -8.32 -7.13
N ARG A 28 27.85 -9.45 -7.26
CA ARG A 28 27.69 -10.57 -6.31
C ARG A 28 28.42 -10.23 -5.01
N VAL A 29 27.70 -10.31 -3.90
CA VAL A 29 28.27 -10.17 -2.55
C VAL A 29 28.24 -11.55 -1.91
N GLY A 30 29.39 -12.10 -1.51
CA GLY A 30 29.40 -13.42 -0.87
C GLY A 30 28.61 -13.42 0.44
N TRP A 31 28.02 -14.56 0.85
CA TRP A 31 27.28 -14.65 2.13
C TRP A 31 28.15 -14.29 3.35
N SER A 32 29.43 -14.64 3.31
CA SER A 32 30.41 -14.27 4.35
C SER A 32 30.68 -12.76 4.36
N GLU A 33 30.80 -12.14 3.18
CA GLU A 33 31.00 -10.71 3.02
C GLU A 33 29.77 -9.91 3.46
N LEU A 34 28.57 -10.39 3.13
CA LEU A 34 27.32 -9.80 3.62
C LEU A 34 27.26 -9.80 5.15
N GLY A 35 27.67 -10.91 5.80
CA GLY A 35 27.79 -10.98 7.25
C GLY A 35 28.75 -9.93 7.81
N ARG A 36 29.93 -9.76 7.19
CA ARG A 36 30.90 -8.72 7.58
C ARG A 36 30.34 -7.31 7.41
N ILE A 37 29.68 -7.03 6.30
CA ILE A 37 29.02 -5.74 6.02
C ILE A 37 27.99 -5.40 7.09
N LEU A 38 27.16 -6.36 7.49
CA LEU A 38 26.15 -6.17 8.53
C LEU A 38 26.75 -5.95 9.92
N LEU A 39 27.94 -6.49 10.18
CA LEU A 39 28.70 -6.26 11.41
C LEU A 39 29.50 -4.94 11.39
N GLY A 40 29.41 -4.17 10.31
CA GLY A 40 30.11 -2.89 10.14
C GLY A 40 31.51 -2.99 9.53
N GLU A 41 31.93 -4.18 9.12
CA GLU A 41 33.18 -4.43 8.38
C GLU A 41 32.94 -4.47 6.86
N GLY A 42 33.95 -4.84 6.08
CA GLY A 42 33.83 -5.08 4.63
C GLY A 42 34.37 -3.94 3.76
N ALA A 43 34.50 -4.20 2.46
CA ALA A 43 35.03 -3.23 1.51
C ALA A 43 34.01 -2.12 1.22
N ASP A 44 34.50 -0.91 0.92
CA ASP A 44 33.68 0.29 0.80
C ASP A 44 32.58 0.17 -0.27
N LEU A 45 32.91 -0.35 -1.45
CA LEU A 45 31.95 -0.44 -2.57
C LEU A 45 30.82 -1.47 -2.33
N PRO A 46 31.09 -2.74 -1.97
CA PRO A 46 30.04 -3.69 -1.59
C PRO A 46 29.19 -3.20 -0.41
N ARG A 47 29.82 -2.55 0.57
CA ARG A 47 29.13 -1.98 1.73
C ARG A 47 28.15 -0.88 1.34
N GLN A 48 28.57 0.10 0.55
CA GLN A 48 27.69 1.17 0.04
C GLN A 48 26.53 0.59 -0.78
N LEU A 49 26.80 -0.34 -1.69
CA LEU A 49 25.75 -0.99 -2.49
C LEU A 49 24.71 -1.69 -1.62
N VAL A 50 25.13 -2.42 -0.59
CA VAL A 50 24.19 -3.13 0.30
C VAL A 50 23.42 -2.14 1.18
N LEU A 51 24.10 -1.18 1.81
CA LEU A 51 23.50 -0.31 2.82
C LEU A 51 22.70 0.87 2.24
N GLU A 52 23.12 1.43 1.11
CA GLU A 52 22.51 2.65 0.54
C GLU A 52 21.55 2.35 -0.62
N LEU A 53 21.62 1.15 -1.22
CA LEU A 53 20.77 0.80 -2.36
C LEU A 53 19.86 -0.42 -2.07
N ARG A 54 20.42 -1.55 -1.63
CA ARG A 54 19.64 -2.79 -1.46
C ARG A 54 18.79 -2.79 -0.20
N LEU A 55 19.38 -2.36 0.93
CA LEU A 55 18.70 -2.33 2.21
C LEU A 55 17.51 -1.35 2.20
N PRO A 56 17.64 -0.10 1.72
CA PRO A 56 16.50 0.83 1.64
C PRO A 56 15.39 0.29 0.76
N ARG A 57 15.73 -0.30 -0.40
CA ARG A 57 14.78 -0.93 -1.31
C ARG A 57 14.06 -2.12 -0.67
N ALA A 58 14.77 -3.01 0.02
CA ALA A 58 14.19 -4.17 0.68
C ALA A 58 13.25 -3.75 1.82
N LEU A 59 13.65 -2.75 2.63
CA LEU A 59 12.82 -2.17 3.68
C LEU A 59 11.58 -1.48 3.11
N GLY A 60 11.72 -0.74 2.01
CA GLY A 60 10.61 -0.14 1.28
C GLY A 60 9.64 -1.20 0.75
N ALA A 61 10.15 -2.27 0.15
CA ALA A 61 9.32 -3.40 -0.31
C ALA A 61 8.53 -4.04 0.83
N PHE A 62 9.18 -4.26 1.98
CA PHE A 62 8.54 -4.80 3.17
C PHE A 62 7.45 -3.86 3.71
N ALA A 63 7.74 -2.56 3.78
CA ALA A 63 6.79 -1.55 4.25
C ALA A 63 5.55 -1.48 3.34
N VAL A 64 5.76 -1.34 2.03
CA VAL A 64 4.67 -1.27 1.03
C VAL A 64 3.85 -2.55 1.01
N GLY A 65 4.51 -3.72 1.01
CA GLY A 65 3.82 -5.02 1.06
C GLY A 65 3.00 -5.19 2.34
N GLY A 66 3.54 -4.78 3.48
CA GLY A 66 2.83 -4.78 4.77
C GLY A 66 1.61 -3.85 4.78
N LEU A 67 1.74 -2.64 4.23
CA LEU A 67 0.65 -1.67 4.12
C LEU A 67 -0.46 -2.18 3.21
N LEU A 68 -0.11 -2.73 2.04
CA LEU A 68 -1.09 -3.35 1.13
C LEU A 68 -1.81 -4.54 1.76
N ALA A 69 -1.08 -5.41 2.48
CA ALA A 69 -1.67 -6.52 3.21
C ALA A 69 -2.63 -6.05 4.32
N LEU A 70 -2.25 -4.99 5.05
CA LEU A 70 -3.08 -4.39 6.10
C LEU A 70 -4.36 -3.79 5.52
N ALA A 71 -4.24 -2.96 4.47
CA ALA A 71 -5.36 -2.35 3.77
C ALA A 71 -6.30 -3.41 3.18
N GLY A 72 -5.76 -4.45 2.55
CA GLY A 72 -6.52 -5.58 2.02
C GLY A 72 -7.31 -6.31 3.12
N ALA A 73 -6.67 -6.66 4.24
CA ALA A 73 -7.34 -7.32 5.36
C ALA A 73 -8.47 -6.45 5.96
N LEU A 74 -8.23 -5.15 6.09
CA LEU A 74 -9.23 -4.18 6.56
C LEU A 74 -10.44 -4.08 5.61
N LEU A 75 -10.20 -3.98 4.31
CA LEU A 75 -11.27 -3.91 3.31
C LEU A 75 -12.07 -5.21 3.21
N GLN A 76 -11.41 -6.37 3.36
CA GLN A 76 -12.11 -7.66 3.41
C GLN A 76 -13.05 -7.76 4.60
N VAL A 77 -12.67 -7.23 5.77
CA VAL A 77 -13.56 -7.14 6.94
C VAL A 77 -14.72 -6.18 6.67
N LEU A 78 -14.41 -5.00 6.13
CA LEU A 78 -15.38 -3.93 5.89
C LEU A 78 -16.47 -4.31 4.88
N LEU A 79 -16.05 -4.90 3.77
CA LEU A 79 -16.91 -5.30 2.66
C LEU A 79 -17.45 -6.72 2.84
N ARG A 80 -16.96 -7.44 3.86
CA ARG A 80 -17.29 -8.86 4.12
C ARG A 80 -17.14 -9.72 2.87
N ASN A 81 -16.11 -9.41 2.08
CA ASN A 81 -15.85 -10.05 0.79
C ASN A 81 -14.37 -10.44 0.74
N PRO A 82 -14.02 -11.73 0.64
CA PRO A 82 -12.63 -12.16 0.58
C PRO A 82 -11.90 -11.69 -0.69
N LEU A 83 -12.64 -11.27 -1.72
CA LEU A 83 -12.09 -10.70 -2.96
C LEU A 83 -11.96 -9.17 -2.91
N ALA A 84 -12.29 -8.54 -1.78
CA ALA A 84 -12.10 -7.11 -1.62
C ALA A 84 -10.61 -6.76 -1.67
N ASP A 85 -10.31 -5.74 -2.47
CA ASP A 85 -8.96 -5.29 -2.75
C ASP A 85 -8.90 -3.75 -2.76
N PRO A 86 -7.82 -3.12 -2.26
CA PRO A 86 -7.69 -1.66 -2.21
C PRO A 86 -7.84 -0.94 -3.54
N TYR A 87 -7.51 -1.58 -4.66
CA TYR A 87 -7.60 -0.99 -5.99
C TYR A 87 -9.05 -0.85 -6.46
N ILE A 88 -10.00 -1.62 -5.91
CA ILE A 88 -11.42 -1.63 -6.33
C ILE A 88 -12.11 -0.27 -6.07
N LEU A 89 -11.67 0.49 -5.07
CA LEU A 89 -12.24 1.81 -4.75
C LEU A 89 -11.69 2.93 -5.65
N GLY A 90 -10.84 2.63 -6.63
CA GLY A 90 -10.29 3.60 -7.58
C GLY A 90 -9.19 4.49 -7.00
N VAL A 91 -8.83 4.34 -5.73
CA VAL A 91 -7.82 5.17 -5.03
C VAL A 91 -6.48 5.18 -5.76
N SER A 92 -6.02 4.00 -6.19
CA SER A 92 -4.81 3.88 -7.01
C SER A 92 -4.95 4.56 -8.38
N GLY A 93 -6.14 4.61 -8.96
CA GLY A 93 -6.40 5.27 -10.23
C GLY A 93 -6.27 6.78 -10.13
N GLY A 94 -6.83 7.39 -9.09
CA GLY A 94 -6.67 8.83 -8.86
C GLY A 94 -5.24 9.22 -8.48
N ALA A 95 -4.56 8.40 -7.69
CA ALA A 95 -3.12 8.57 -7.44
C ALA A 95 -2.33 8.54 -8.75
N ALA A 96 -2.66 7.60 -9.63
CA ALA A 96 -2.05 7.47 -10.94
C ALA A 96 -2.26 8.70 -11.81
N VAL A 97 -3.50 9.13 -11.99
CA VAL A 97 -3.78 10.34 -12.77
C VAL A 97 -3.01 11.54 -12.24
N ALA A 98 -3.00 11.77 -10.93
CA ALA A 98 -2.29 12.91 -10.35
C ALA A 98 -0.76 12.79 -10.50
N ALA A 99 -0.19 11.59 -10.42
CA ALA A 99 1.22 11.33 -10.69
C ALA A 99 1.58 11.58 -12.15
N LEU A 100 0.77 11.09 -13.10
CA LEU A 100 0.98 11.30 -14.53
C LEU A 100 0.87 12.78 -14.91
N LEU A 101 -0.08 13.51 -14.33
CA LEU A 101 -0.18 14.97 -14.49
C LEU A 101 1.05 15.69 -13.94
N ALA A 102 1.56 15.26 -12.78
CA ALA A 102 2.79 15.81 -12.22
C ALA A 102 4.02 15.56 -13.11
N MET A 103 4.11 14.38 -13.75
CA MET A 103 5.15 14.08 -14.75
C MET A 103 5.06 15.01 -15.95
N LEU A 104 3.86 15.22 -16.50
CA LEU A 104 3.65 16.15 -17.62
C LEU A 104 4.02 17.59 -17.25
N ALA A 105 3.75 17.99 -16.00
CA ALA A 105 4.12 19.29 -15.46
C ALA A 105 5.62 19.40 -15.11
N GLY A 106 6.40 18.32 -15.21
CA GLY A 106 7.82 18.30 -14.84
C GLY A 106 8.08 18.38 -13.34
N LEU A 107 7.09 18.03 -12.50
CA LEU A 107 7.22 18.05 -11.05
C LEU A 107 7.93 16.77 -10.56
N GLY A 108 8.92 16.94 -9.67
CA GLY A 108 9.70 15.84 -9.09
C GLY A 108 9.75 15.89 -7.56
N GLY A 109 10.43 14.90 -6.97
CA GLY A 109 10.68 14.83 -5.53
C GLY A 109 9.39 14.87 -4.70
N TRP A 110 9.36 15.76 -3.71
CA TRP A 110 8.22 15.89 -2.79
C TRP A 110 6.90 16.22 -3.50
N TRP A 111 6.92 17.09 -4.51
CA TRP A 111 5.71 17.49 -5.25
C TRP A 111 5.07 16.32 -6.00
N PHE A 112 5.89 15.40 -6.49
CA PHE A 112 5.42 14.19 -7.17
C PHE A 112 4.71 13.23 -6.20
N SER A 113 5.29 12.98 -5.03
CA SER A 113 4.65 12.16 -4.00
C SER A 113 3.39 12.83 -3.45
N ALA A 114 3.42 14.15 -3.25
CA ALA A 114 2.28 14.93 -2.77
C ALA A 114 1.13 14.94 -3.78
N SER A 115 1.39 14.99 -5.09
CA SER A 115 0.34 14.92 -6.11
C SER A 115 -0.35 13.56 -6.10
N ALA A 116 0.42 12.46 -6.09
CA ALA A 116 -0.12 11.10 -6.03
C ALA A 116 -0.99 10.90 -4.77
N PHE A 117 -0.51 11.34 -3.61
CA PHE A 117 -1.27 11.30 -2.36
C PHE A 117 -2.55 12.13 -2.44
N THR A 118 -2.48 13.34 -3.00
CA THR A 118 -3.64 14.21 -3.18
C THR A 118 -4.66 13.60 -4.13
N GLY A 119 -4.23 12.96 -5.22
CA GLY A 119 -5.09 12.23 -6.15
C GLY A 119 -5.81 11.05 -5.49
N ALA A 120 -5.11 10.30 -4.64
CA ALA A 120 -5.71 9.26 -3.80
C ALA A 120 -6.78 9.84 -2.87
N LEU A 121 -6.46 10.93 -2.16
CA LEU A 121 -7.37 11.59 -1.22
C LEU A 121 -8.62 12.14 -1.91
N ILE A 122 -8.46 12.83 -3.05
CA ILE A 122 -9.57 13.33 -3.87
C ILE A 122 -10.48 12.16 -4.28
N THR A 123 -9.90 11.03 -4.67
CA THR A 123 -10.69 9.85 -5.05
C THR A 123 -11.50 9.30 -3.90
N ILE A 124 -10.90 9.17 -2.73
CA ILE A 124 -11.59 8.71 -1.52
C ILE A 124 -12.77 9.65 -1.23
N LEU A 125 -12.53 10.96 -1.20
CA LEU A 125 -13.58 11.96 -0.97
C LEU A 125 -14.69 11.90 -2.03
N LEU A 126 -14.32 11.72 -3.30
CA LEU A 126 -15.27 11.59 -4.41
C LEU A 126 -16.16 10.35 -4.26
N VAL A 127 -15.57 9.18 -3.96
CA VAL A 127 -16.31 7.93 -3.73
C VAL A 127 -17.26 8.09 -2.54
N PHE A 128 -16.80 8.67 -1.43
CA PHE A 128 -17.65 8.93 -0.27
C PHE A 128 -18.79 9.89 -0.58
N TRP A 129 -18.51 10.97 -1.32
CA TRP A 129 -19.51 11.94 -1.70
C TRP A 129 -20.58 11.34 -2.62
N LEU A 130 -20.17 10.55 -3.62
CA LEU A 130 -21.08 9.86 -4.54
C LEU A 130 -21.85 8.71 -3.89
N ALA A 131 -21.24 7.99 -2.96
CA ALA A 131 -21.91 6.91 -2.24
C ALA A 131 -22.98 7.44 -1.26
N ARG A 132 -22.90 8.72 -0.89
CA ARG A 132 -23.84 9.40 0.03
C ARG A 132 -25.16 9.73 -0.69
N GLY A 133 -26.11 8.80 -0.67
CA GLY A 133 -27.47 9.01 -1.17
C GLY A 133 -28.56 8.84 -0.12
N ARG A 134 -29.83 9.05 -0.48
CA ARG A 134 -30.98 8.83 0.41
C ARG A 134 -31.08 7.33 0.74
N GLY A 135 -30.93 6.96 2.02
CA GLY A 135 -31.00 5.57 2.51
C GLY A 135 -29.84 5.17 3.42
N SER A 136 -29.86 3.92 3.89
CA SER A 136 -28.75 3.34 4.66
C SER A 136 -27.51 3.16 3.78
N TRP A 137 -26.33 3.27 4.39
CA TRP A 137 -25.06 3.00 3.74
C TRP A 137 -24.99 1.50 3.40
N SER A 138 -25.26 1.12 2.15
CA SER A 138 -25.12 -0.26 1.71
C SER A 138 -23.73 -0.49 1.12
N ASP A 139 -23.09 -1.60 1.53
CA ASP A 139 -21.75 -1.98 1.07
C ASP A 139 -21.73 -2.12 -0.48
N THR A 140 -22.85 -2.59 -1.06
CA THR A 140 -23.03 -2.70 -2.52
C THR A 140 -22.97 -1.35 -3.23
N ARG A 141 -23.58 -0.30 -2.67
CA ARG A 141 -23.55 1.03 -3.30
C ARG A 141 -22.14 1.57 -3.33
N LEU A 142 -21.40 1.44 -2.24
CA LEU A 142 -20.02 1.89 -2.16
C LEU A 142 -19.12 1.16 -3.17
N LEU A 143 -19.30 -0.16 -3.30
CA LEU A 143 -18.58 -0.97 -4.29
C LEU A 143 -18.87 -0.52 -5.71
N LEU A 144 -20.15 -0.35 -6.08
CA LEU A 144 -20.53 0.10 -7.42
C LEU A 144 -20.00 1.52 -7.72
N THR A 145 -20.08 2.43 -6.75
CA THR A 145 -19.50 3.77 -6.88
C THR A 145 -17.98 3.71 -7.09
N GLY A 146 -17.27 2.87 -6.32
CA GLY A 146 -15.84 2.66 -6.47
C GLY A 146 -15.46 2.17 -7.87
N VAL A 147 -16.19 1.18 -8.41
CA VAL A 147 -15.98 0.66 -9.76
C VAL A 147 -16.20 1.75 -10.82
N ILE A 148 -17.28 2.54 -10.71
CA ILE A 148 -17.55 3.65 -11.65
C ILE A 148 -16.41 4.66 -11.65
N VAL A 149 -15.94 5.06 -10.46
CA VAL A 149 -14.83 6.01 -10.32
C VAL A 149 -13.52 5.42 -10.87
N ALA A 150 -13.23 4.16 -10.58
CA ALA A 150 -12.07 3.46 -11.11
C ALA A 150 -12.06 3.40 -12.65
N SER A 151 -13.20 3.12 -13.29
CA SER A 151 -13.32 3.17 -14.75
C SER A 151 -13.08 4.58 -15.31
N GLY A 152 -13.58 5.61 -14.62
CA GLY A 152 -13.32 7.01 -14.99
C GLY A 152 -11.83 7.36 -14.93
N TRP A 153 -11.13 6.92 -13.88
CA TRP A 153 -9.67 7.08 -13.80
C TRP A 153 -8.94 6.29 -14.89
N GLY A 154 -9.37 5.07 -15.19
CA GLY A 154 -8.80 4.27 -16.29
C GLY A 154 -8.90 4.98 -17.65
N ALA A 155 -10.05 5.60 -17.93
CA ALA A 155 -10.23 6.40 -19.14
C ALA A 155 -9.28 7.61 -19.17
N LEU A 156 -9.11 8.30 -18.03
CA LEU A 156 -8.22 9.45 -17.95
C LEU A 156 -6.74 9.07 -18.06
N ILE A 157 -6.31 7.97 -17.44
CA ILE A 157 -4.97 7.39 -17.62
C ILE A 157 -4.72 7.11 -19.11
N SER A 158 -5.69 6.46 -19.78
CA SER A 158 -5.58 6.12 -21.19
C SER A 158 -5.48 7.36 -22.08
N PHE A 159 -6.26 8.41 -21.77
CA PHE A 159 -6.17 9.70 -22.44
C PHE A 159 -4.79 10.35 -22.24
N LEU A 160 -4.30 10.41 -21.00
CA LEU A 160 -2.98 11.00 -20.70
C LEU A 160 -1.84 10.28 -21.43
N LEU A 161 -1.87 8.95 -21.47
CA LEU A 161 -0.88 8.16 -22.22
C LEU A 161 -0.96 8.42 -23.73
N ALA A 162 -2.16 8.62 -24.27
CA ALA A 162 -2.36 8.88 -25.70
C ALA A 162 -1.84 10.26 -26.14
N VAL A 163 -1.90 11.27 -25.27
CA VAL A 163 -1.42 12.64 -25.57
C VAL A 163 0.00 12.92 -25.05
N ALA A 164 0.59 12.00 -24.29
CA ALA A 164 1.90 12.19 -23.67
C ALA A 164 3.03 12.28 -24.72
N PRO A 165 3.99 13.20 -24.55
CA PRO A 165 5.22 13.20 -25.33
C PRO A 165 5.99 11.89 -25.18
N GLY A 166 6.60 11.38 -26.24
CA GLY A 166 7.31 10.10 -26.23
C GLY A 166 8.41 9.98 -25.16
N ARG A 167 9.01 11.09 -24.73
CA ARG A 167 9.99 11.14 -23.63
C ARG A 167 9.40 10.75 -22.27
N GLU A 168 8.16 11.16 -21.99
CA GLU A 168 7.50 10.90 -20.70
C GLU A 168 6.82 9.54 -20.68
N LEU A 169 6.33 9.07 -21.83
CA LEU A 169 5.54 7.84 -21.97
C LEU A 169 6.19 6.63 -21.30
N ARG A 170 7.51 6.45 -21.48
CA ARG A 170 8.24 5.33 -20.85
C ARG A 170 8.19 5.43 -19.32
N GLY A 171 8.44 6.61 -18.76
CA GLY A 171 8.41 6.85 -17.32
C GLY A 171 7.01 6.63 -16.73
N MET A 172 5.98 7.10 -17.44
CA MET A 172 4.58 6.89 -17.07
C MET A 172 4.21 5.41 -17.00
N LEU A 173 4.60 4.62 -18.01
CA LEU A 173 4.34 3.18 -18.04
C LEU A 173 5.07 2.45 -16.90
N PHE A 174 6.34 2.78 -16.64
CA PHE A 174 7.07 2.20 -15.50
C PHE A 174 6.42 2.54 -14.16
N TRP A 175 5.94 3.76 -14.00
CA TRP A 175 5.28 4.16 -12.77
C TRP A 175 3.96 3.41 -12.56
N LEU A 176 3.16 3.23 -13.61
CA LEU A 176 1.91 2.47 -13.56
C LEU A 176 2.11 0.98 -13.23
N MET A 177 3.26 0.40 -13.60
CA MET A 177 3.62 -0.97 -13.23
C MET A 177 4.14 -1.09 -11.79
N GLY A 178 4.53 0.03 -11.17
CA GLY A 178 5.18 0.08 -9.87
C GLY A 178 6.69 -0.15 -9.95
N ASP A 179 7.46 0.64 -9.20
CA ASP A 179 8.91 0.49 -9.05
C ASP A 179 9.35 0.80 -7.61
N LEU A 180 10.35 0.06 -7.14
CA LEU A 180 11.00 0.25 -5.85
C LEU A 180 12.49 0.59 -6.00
N GLY A 181 12.99 0.71 -7.23
CA GLY A 181 14.39 0.98 -7.53
C GLY A 181 14.88 2.35 -7.03
N GLN A 182 13.97 3.30 -6.85
CA GLN A 182 14.28 4.67 -6.39
C GLN A 182 14.06 4.89 -4.89
N VAL A 183 13.74 3.86 -4.11
CA VAL A 183 13.57 3.99 -2.66
C VAL A 183 14.91 4.26 -1.99
N ARG A 184 15.06 5.46 -1.40
CA ARG A 184 16.24 5.86 -0.61
C ARG A 184 15.94 5.94 0.88
N GLU A 185 14.75 6.42 1.23
CA GLU A 185 14.35 6.70 2.62
C GLU A 185 13.10 5.88 3.00
N PRO A 186 13.25 4.62 3.44
CA PRO A 186 12.12 3.75 3.74
C PRO A 186 11.45 4.09 5.09
N LEU A 187 12.07 4.95 5.90
CA LEU A 187 11.67 5.22 7.28
C LEU A 187 10.22 5.68 7.37
N MET A 188 9.79 6.60 6.52
CA MET A 188 8.42 7.11 6.55
C MET A 188 7.39 6.00 6.29
N ALA A 189 7.64 5.13 5.30
CA ALA A 189 6.76 3.99 5.01
C ALA A 189 6.72 2.98 6.17
N LEU A 190 7.88 2.73 6.81
CA LEU A 190 7.96 1.86 8.00
C LEU A 190 7.21 2.46 9.20
N LEU A 191 7.30 3.78 9.41
CA LEU A 191 6.56 4.47 10.46
C LEU A 191 5.04 4.40 10.23
N VAL A 192 4.59 4.60 8.98
CA VAL A 192 3.19 4.46 8.60
C VAL A 192 2.71 3.02 8.82
N LEU A 193 3.50 2.02 8.41
CA LEU A 193 3.19 0.61 8.70
C LEU A 193 3.10 0.33 10.20
N GLY A 194 4.06 0.83 10.98
CA GLY A 194 4.07 0.68 12.44
C GLY A 194 2.85 1.32 13.10
N ALA A 195 2.48 2.53 12.68
CA ALA A 195 1.30 3.23 13.15
C ALA A 195 0.00 2.49 12.77
N GLY A 196 -0.10 1.98 11.54
CA GLY A 196 -1.22 1.17 11.08
C GLY A 196 -1.38 -0.12 11.88
N LEU A 197 -0.28 -0.84 12.14
CA LEU A 197 -0.30 -2.04 12.98
C LEU A 197 -0.70 -1.71 14.43
N LEU A 198 -0.14 -0.65 15.01
CA LEU A 198 -0.50 -0.19 16.36
C LEU A 198 -1.99 0.19 16.46
N PHE A 199 -2.54 0.75 15.39
CA PHE A 199 -3.96 1.07 15.31
C PHE A 199 -4.85 -0.17 15.16
N VAL A 200 -4.46 -1.14 14.34
CA VAL A 200 -5.31 -2.31 13.98
C VAL A 200 -5.22 -3.45 15.00
N LEU A 201 -4.04 -3.78 15.50
CA LEU A 201 -3.84 -4.96 16.35
C LEU A 201 -4.70 -4.97 17.63
N PRO A 202 -4.85 -3.86 18.38
CA PRO A 202 -5.75 -3.81 19.54
C PRO A 202 -7.22 -4.06 19.18
N ARG A 203 -7.60 -3.79 17.92
CA ARG A 203 -8.97 -3.90 17.41
C ARG A 203 -9.27 -5.24 16.76
N ALA A 204 -8.33 -6.18 16.73
CA ALA A 204 -8.48 -7.48 16.05
C ALA A 204 -9.74 -8.27 16.47
N ARG A 205 -10.16 -8.20 17.74
CA ARG A 205 -11.40 -8.87 18.19
C ARG A 205 -12.65 -8.24 17.59
N VAL A 206 -12.71 -6.92 17.57
CA VAL A 206 -13.82 -6.16 16.99
C VAL A 206 -13.92 -6.44 15.49
N LEU A 207 -12.79 -6.45 14.79
CA LEU A 207 -12.71 -6.79 13.36
C LEU A 207 -13.21 -8.21 13.08
N ASN A 208 -12.83 -9.20 13.90
CA ASN A 208 -13.31 -10.59 13.76
C ASN A 208 -14.82 -10.71 13.92
N VAL A 209 -15.42 -9.93 14.82
CA VAL A 209 -16.87 -9.93 15.03
C VAL A 209 -17.59 -9.22 13.88
N LEU A 210 -17.07 -8.07 13.43
CA LEU A 210 -17.62 -7.34 12.27
C LEU A 210 -17.62 -8.20 10.99
N ALA A 211 -16.58 -9.00 10.79
CA ALA A 211 -16.50 -9.93 9.67
C ALA A 211 -17.62 -11.00 9.68
N ARG A 212 -18.28 -11.24 10.82
CA ARG A 212 -19.43 -12.18 10.94
C ARG A 212 -20.78 -11.53 10.66
N GLY A 213 -20.86 -10.21 10.65
CA GLY A 213 -22.07 -9.46 10.35
C GLY A 213 -22.36 -8.32 11.33
N ASP A 214 -23.05 -7.30 10.82
CA ASP A 214 -23.35 -6.09 11.59
C ASP A 214 -24.27 -6.35 12.77
N LEU A 215 -25.27 -7.24 12.61
CA LEU A 215 -26.22 -7.57 13.67
C LEU A 215 -25.54 -8.31 14.82
N GLN A 216 -24.66 -9.27 14.55
CA GLN A 216 -23.88 -9.94 15.58
C GLN A 216 -22.92 -8.96 16.29
N ALA A 217 -22.30 -8.05 15.54
CA ALA A 217 -21.43 -7.04 16.11
C ALA A 217 -22.18 -6.06 17.03
N ALA A 218 -23.33 -5.56 16.60
CA ALA A 218 -24.18 -4.68 17.39
C ALA A 218 -24.70 -5.39 18.66
N ALA A 219 -25.11 -6.66 18.56
CA ALA A 219 -25.56 -7.46 19.70
C ALA A 219 -24.45 -7.67 20.76
N LEU A 220 -23.19 -7.64 20.36
CA LEU A 220 -22.02 -7.72 21.24
C LEU A 220 -21.50 -6.34 21.71
N GLY A 221 -22.27 -5.27 21.47
CA GLY A 221 -21.96 -3.91 21.92
C GLY A 221 -20.96 -3.14 21.06
N VAL A 222 -20.70 -3.59 19.82
CA VAL A 222 -19.83 -2.87 18.89
C VAL A 222 -20.60 -1.74 18.20
N GLU A 223 -20.10 -0.52 18.31
CA GLU A 223 -20.54 0.63 17.51
C GLU A 223 -20.11 0.49 16.05
N VAL A 224 -20.94 -0.18 15.24
CA VAL A 224 -20.64 -0.56 13.84
C VAL A 224 -20.24 0.65 12.99
N SER A 225 -20.96 1.77 13.09
CA SER A 225 -20.65 2.97 12.29
C SER A 225 -19.27 3.54 12.58
N ARG A 226 -18.89 3.61 13.87
CA ARG A 226 -17.55 4.10 14.28
C ARG A 226 -16.46 3.12 13.88
N ALA A 227 -16.72 1.82 14.01
CA ALA A 227 -15.76 0.80 13.64
C ALA A 227 -15.50 0.78 12.12
N ARG A 228 -16.55 0.93 11.30
CA ARG A 228 -16.39 1.08 9.84
C ARG A 228 -15.56 2.30 9.48
N LEU A 229 -15.85 3.47 10.08
CA LEU A 229 -15.06 4.68 9.85
C LEU A 229 -13.58 4.48 10.22
N ALA A 230 -13.33 3.83 11.37
CA ALA A 230 -11.97 3.47 11.78
C ALA A 230 -11.27 2.56 10.77
N ILE A 231 -11.97 1.56 10.23
CA ILE A 231 -11.45 0.67 9.19
C ILE A 231 -11.12 1.44 7.91
N TYR A 232 -12.02 2.32 7.45
CA TYR A 232 -11.76 3.17 6.28
C TYR A 232 -10.52 4.03 6.45
N LEU A 233 -10.40 4.72 7.59
CA LEU A 233 -9.24 5.56 7.88
C LEU A 233 -7.96 4.72 7.97
N GLY A 234 -8.02 3.55 8.62
CA GLY A 234 -6.87 2.65 8.72
C GLY A 234 -6.46 2.02 7.39
N ALA A 235 -7.39 1.77 6.47
CA ALA A 235 -7.10 1.24 5.14
C ALA A 235 -6.61 2.31 4.15
N SER A 236 -6.79 3.59 4.48
CA SER A 236 -6.40 4.73 3.64
C SER A 236 -5.04 5.33 4.01
N LEU A 237 -4.42 4.84 5.09
CA LEU A 237 -3.14 5.32 5.66
C LEU A 237 -1.98 4.52 5.07
#